data_AF-A0A969BG37-F1
#
_entry.id   AF-A0A969BG37-F1
#
_cell.length_a   1.000
_cell.length_b   1.000
_cell.length_c   1.000
_cell.angle_alpha   90.00
_cell.angle_beta   90.00
_cell.angle_gamma   90.00
#
_symmetry.space_group_name_H-M   'P 1'
#
loop_
_entity.id
_entity.type
_entity.pdbx_description
1 polymer ?
#
loop_
_entity_poly.entity_id
_entity_poly.type
_entity_poly.pdbx_seq_one_letter_code
_entity_poly.pdbx_strand_id
1 'polypeptide(L)'
;MNNYQIFQALPESIEPRNFLRYCFNIDQLSLEEIIEEETSFDYCSRSVRLLSKILGMKRKTVREWGENPNFEGMPHYAKVTCSYAQAALSKEELNRIIYHDYEAPAVSAMEFIEEILLLGLSPSERLKVISSTKFRGQCFTLLSETLNISKRRLYEWGRDMELRDMPRHYQHTLAYAIAVYKKRQQTSAKQSAA
;
A
#
# COMPACT_ATOMS: atom_id res chain seq x y z
N MET A 1 14.16 -5.06 21.64
CA MET A 1 13.07 -5.11 20.63
C MET A 1 13.20 -3.88 19.76
N ASN A 2 13.82 -4.03 18.59
CA ASN A 2 14.11 -2.92 17.67
C ASN A 2 13.06 -2.83 16.54
N ASN A 3 11.79 -3.15 16.85
CA ASN A 3 10.68 -3.11 15.87
C ASN A 3 10.39 -1.69 15.35
N TYR A 4 11.03 -0.67 15.92
CA TYR A 4 10.99 0.70 15.42
C TYR A 4 11.77 0.91 14.11
N GLN A 5 12.68 0.00 13.75
CA GLN A 5 13.38 0.04 12.46
C GLN A 5 12.46 -0.30 11.28
N ILE A 6 11.31 -0.95 11.53
CA ILE A 6 10.27 -1.25 10.52
C ILE A 6 9.75 0.05 9.87
N PHE A 7 9.80 1.17 10.59
CA PHE A 7 9.27 2.47 10.16
C PHE A 7 10.27 3.34 9.38
N GLN A 8 11.55 2.96 9.29
CA GLN A 8 12.60 3.86 8.77
C GLN A 8 12.53 4.12 7.24
N ALA A 9 11.56 3.54 6.53
CA ALA A 9 11.32 3.89 5.13
C ALA A 9 9.90 3.49 4.70
N LEU A 10 8.85 4.01 5.34
CA LEU A 10 7.52 3.93 4.72
C LEU A 10 7.56 4.71 3.39
N PRO A 11 7.03 4.17 2.29
CA PRO A 11 7.10 4.87 1.03
C PRO A 11 6.30 6.16 1.12
N GLU A 12 6.91 7.28 0.72
CA GLU A 12 6.22 8.57 0.64
C GLU A 12 5.05 8.47 -0.34
N SER A 13 3.99 9.25 -0.12
CA SER A 13 2.84 9.27 -1.01
C SER A 13 3.27 9.74 -2.41
N ILE A 14 2.99 8.93 -3.42
CA ILE A 14 3.32 9.25 -4.81
C ILE A 14 2.18 10.02 -5.47
N GLU A 15 2.53 11.00 -6.29
CA GLU A 15 1.55 11.70 -7.11
C GLU A 15 0.99 10.76 -8.21
N PRO A 16 -0.33 10.81 -8.50
CA PRO A 16 -0.98 9.85 -9.39
C PRO A 16 -0.30 9.77 -10.76
N ARG A 17 0.04 10.92 -11.36
CA ARG A 17 0.72 10.98 -12.66
C ARG A 17 2.07 10.25 -12.65
N ASN A 18 2.87 10.43 -11.61
CA ASN A 18 4.19 9.78 -11.49
C ASN A 18 4.04 8.27 -11.33
N PHE A 19 3.06 7.84 -10.54
CA PHE A 19 2.73 6.43 -10.40
C PHE A 19 2.30 5.79 -11.72
N LEU A 20 1.42 6.47 -12.48
CA LEU A 20 0.95 5.99 -13.77
C LEU A 20 2.08 5.89 -14.79
N ARG A 21 2.96 6.90 -14.84
CA ARG A 21 4.16 6.87 -15.69
C ARG A 21 5.05 5.67 -15.37
N TYR A 22 5.29 5.41 -14.09
CA TYR A 22 6.04 4.24 -13.65
C TYR A 22 5.38 2.93 -14.08
N CYS A 23 4.05 2.80 -13.91
CA CYS A 23 3.31 1.59 -14.24
C CYS A 23 3.22 1.31 -15.75
N PHE A 24 3.15 2.37 -16.56
CA PHE A 24 3.16 2.26 -18.02
C PHE A 24 4.57 2.20 -18.60
N ASN A 25 5.61 2.25 -17.75
CA ASN A 25 7.01 2.24 -18.15
C ASN A 25 7.36 3.39 -19.13
N ILE A 26 6.75 4.55 -18.92
CA ILE A 26 7.02 5.78 -19.69
C ILE A 26 7.82 6.81 -18.89
N ASP A 27 8.16 6.50 -17.63
CA ASP A 27 8.92 7.38 -16.72
C ASP A 27 10.36 7.66 -17.17
N GLN A 28 10.88 6.89 -18.12
CA GLN A 28 12.24 7.01 -18.66
C GLN A 28 12.29 7.59 -20.08
N LEU A 29 11.14 7.94 -20.66
CA LEU A 29 11.05 8.53 -22.00
C LEU A 29 11.37 10.03 -21.97
N SER A 30 11.59 10.61 -23.15
CA SER A 30 11.67 12.06 -23.29
C SER A 30 10.35 12.74 -22.93
N LEU A 31 10.39 14.04 -22.64
CA LEU A 31 9.17 14.78 -22.28
C LEU A 31 8.16 14.78 -23.42
N GLU A 32 8.63 14.87 -24.65
CA GLU A 32 7.82 14.84 -25.87
C GLU A 32 7.08 13.49 -25.99
N GLU A 33 7.80 12.37 -25.84
CA GLU A 33 7.21 11.02 -25.88
C GLU A 33 6.23 10.78 -24.73
N ILE A 34 6.52 11.28 -23.53
CA ILE A 34 5.60 11.18 -22.39
C ILE A 34 4.28 11.91 -22.69
N ILE A 35 4.36 13.10 -23.29
CA ILE A 35 3.15 13.87 -23.65
C ILE A 35 2.35 13.14 -24.73
N GLU A 36 3.01 12.57 -25.73
CA GLU A 36 2.35 11.75 -26.76
C GLU A 36 1.60 10.57 -26.14
N GLU A 37 2.23 9.83 -25.22
CA GLU A 37 1.60 8.73 -24.51
C GLU A 37 0.43 9.19 -23.61
N GLU A 38 0.63 10.26 -22.82
CA GLU A 38 -0.40 10.78 -21.91
C GLU A 38 -1.62 11.37 -22.63
N THR A 39 -1.45 11.78 -23.89
CA THR A 39 -2.52 12.30 -24.76
C THR A 39 -3.14 11.23 -25.66
N SER A 40 -2.59 10.01 -25.67
CA SER A 40 -3.17 8.89 -26.42
C SER A 40 -4.60 8.58 -25.95
N PHE A 41 -5.45 8.20 -26.91
CA PHE A 41 -6.90 8.03 -26.69
C PHE A 41 -7.23 7.05 -25.55
N ASP A 42 -6.41 6.02 -25.36
CA ASP A 42 -6.68 4.96 -24.40
C ASP A 42 -6.02 5.18 -23.03
N TYR A 43 -5.09 6.13 -22.89
CA TYR A 43 -4.30 6.34 -21.66
C TYR A 43 -5.20 6.53 -20.45
N CYS A 44 -6.16 7.46 -20.53
CA CYS A 44 -7.11 7.72 -19.44
C CYS A 44 -7.87 6.45 -19.03
N SER A 45 -8.31 5.66 -20.03
CA SER A 45 -9.03 4.41 -19.78
C SER A 45 -8.15 3.34 -19.12
N ARG A 46 -6.87 3.26 -19.50
CA ARG A 46 -5.85 2.38 -18.90
C ARG A 46 -5.56 2.81 -17.46
N SER A 47 -5.38 4.11 -17.21
CA SER A 47 -5.16 4.69 -15.88
C SER A 47 -6.29 4.38 -14.92
N VAL A 48 -7.53 4.66 -15.32
CA VAL A 48 -8.73 4.38 -14.50
C VAL A 48 -8.84 2.88 -14.20
N ARG A 49 -8.53 2.02 -15.18
CA ARG A 49 -8.59 0.56 -15.01
C ARG A 49 -7.54 0.07 -14.02
N LEU A 50 -6.29 0.55 -14.15
CA LEU A 50 -5.19 0.19 -13.28
C LEU A 50 -5.47 0.62 -11.83
N LEU A 51 -5.80 1.90 -11.62
CA LEU A 51 -6.11 2.45 -10.29
C LEU A 51 -7.30 1.72 -9.65
N SER A 52 -8.36 1.46 -10.42
CA SER A 52 -9.53 0.71 -9.95
C SER A 52 -9.14 -0.69 -9.45
N LYS A 53 -8.26 -1.39 -10.18
CA LYS A 53 -7.79 -2.73 -9.82
C LYS A 53 -6.89 -2.73 -8.60
N ILE A 54 -5.90 -1.84 -8.53
CA ILE A 54 -4.95 -1.73 -7.41
C ILE A 54 -5.65 -1.31 -6.11
N LEU A 55 -6.62 -0.40 -6.20
CA LEU A 55 -7.31 0.13 -5.03
C LEU A 55 -8.53 -0.70 -4.62
N GLY A 56 -8.90 -1.72 -5.41
CA GLY A 56 -10.13 -2.49 -5.20
C GLY A 56 -11.40 -1.64 -5.28
N MET A 57 -11.39 -0.57 -6.09
CA MET A 57 -12.46 0.41 -6.18
C MET A 57 -13.19 0.34 -7.51
N LYS A 58 -14.43 0.85 -7.56
CA LYS A 58 -15.18 0.97 -8.81
C LYS A 58 -14.52 2.01 -9.72
N ARG A 59 -14.43 1.72 -11.02
CA ARG A 59 -13.95 2.67 -12.06
C ARG A 59 -14.67 4.01 -12.02
N LYS A 60 -15.98 4.03 -11.69
CA LYS A 60 -16.77 5.25 -11.55
C LYS A 60 -16.16 6.18 -10.49
N THR A 61 -15.85 5.66 -9.31
CA THR A 61 -15.23 6.42 -8.22
C THR A 61 -13.88 7.00 -8.64
N VAL A 62 -13.06 6.23 -9.35
CA VAL A 62 -11.75 6.70 -9.83
C VAL A 62 -11.89 7.85 -10.84
N ARG A 63 -12.89 7.79 -11.74
CA ARG A 63 -13.16 8.87 -12.70
C ARG A 63 -13.60 10.18 -12.05
N GLU A 64 -14.17 10.12 -10.86
CA GLU A 64 -14.62 11.31 -10.11
C GLU A 64 -13.45 12.08 -9.47
N TRP A 65 -12.23 11.53 -9.49
CA TRP A 65 -11.03 12.18 -8.93
C TRP A 65 -10.38 13.22 -9.84
N GLY A 66 -11.05 13.61 -10.91
CA GLY A 66 -10.56 14.63 -11.84
C GLY A 66 -9.93 14.08 -13.10
N GLU A 67 -9.41 14.99 -13.91
CA GLU A 67 -8.96 14.67 -15.27
C GLU A 67 -7.59 13.99 -15.28
N ASN A 68 -7.43 13.13 -16.29
CA ASN A 68 -6.15 12.52 -16.61
C ASN A 68 -5.16 13.60 -17.11
N PRO A 69 -3.86 13.46 -16.84
CA PRO A 69 -3.18 12.40 -16.08
C PRO A 69 -3.01 12.68 -14.58
N ASN A 70 -3.59 13.76 -14.07
CA ASN A 70 -3.27 14.26 -12.74
C ASN A 70 -4.12 13.64 -11.62
N PHE A 71 -5.41 13.35 -11.86
CA PHE A 71 -6.35 12.86 -10.84
C PHE A 71 -6.29 13.71 -9.54
N GLU A 72 -6.45 15.02 -9.68
CA GLU A 72 -6.23 16.01 -8.61
C GLU A 72 -7.09 15.77 -7.35
N GLY A 73 -8.27 15.20 -7.51
CA GLY A 73 -9.18 14.80 -6.43
C GLY A 73 -8.87 13.44 -5.80
N MET A 74 -7.76 12.78 -6.17
CA MET A 74 -7.41 11.48 -5.61
C MET A 74 -7.15 11.61 -4.10
N PRO A 75 -7.89 10.86 -3.26
CA PRO A 75 -7.75 10.97 -1.82
C PRO A 75 -6.41 10.43 -1.34
N HIS A 76 -5.91 10.98 -0.23
CA HIS A 76 -4.59 10.64 0.32
C HIS A 76 -4.37 9.13 0.53
N TYR A 77 -5.36 8.40 1.05
CA TYR A 77 -5.23 6.94 1.26
C TYR A 77 -4.99 6.17 -0.04
N ALA A 78 -5.52 6.65 -1.18
CA ALA A 78 -5.32 6.03 -2.47
C ALA A 78 -3.89 6.26 -2.95
N LYS A 79 -3.34 7.48 -2.78
CA LYS A 79 -1.93 7.79 -3.06
C LYS A 79 -0.99 6.90 -2.23
N VAL A 80 -1.27 6.75 -0.93
CA VAL A 80 -0.51 5.86 -0.03
C VAL A 80 -0.55 4.41 -0.52
N THR A 81 -1.72 3.93 -0.93
CA THR A 81 -1.86 2.56 -1.47
C THR A 81 -1.07 2.38 -2.76
N CYS A 82 -1.10 3.35 -3.67
CA CYS A 82 -0.27 3.35 -4.89
C CYS A 82 1.22 3.29 -4.56
N SER A 83 1.68 4.03 -3.55
CA SER A 83 3.08 3.98 -3.08
C SER A 83 3.49 2.59 -2.60
N TYR A 84 2.65 1.93 -1.80
CA TYR A 84 2.92 0.55 -1.38
C TYR A 84 2.86 -0.44 -2.54
N ALA A 85 1.88 -0.30 -3.45
CA ALA A 85 1.77 -1.16 -4.63
C ALA A 85 3.01 -1.05 -5.51
N GLN A 86 3.51 0.17 -5.76
CA GLN A 86 4.75 0.41 -6.50
C GLN A 86 5.98 -0.21 -5.84
N ALA A 87 6.08 -0.15 -4.51
CA ALA A 87 7.20 -0.74 -3.79
C ALA A 87 7.11 -2.29 -3.72
N ALA A 88 5.90 -2.82 -3.62
CA ALA A 88 5.63 -4.25 -3.52
C ALA A 88 5.89 -4.96 -4.84
N LEU A 89 5.28 -4.47 -5.92
CA LEU A 89 5.20 -5.12 -7.22
C LEU A 89 6.34 -4.67 -8.15
N SER A 90 6.69 -5.50 -9.13
CA SER A 90 7.58 -5.11 -10.23
C SER A 90 6.84 -4.28 -11.28
N LYS A 91 7.57 -3.55 -12.13
CA LYS A 91 6.99 -2.83 -13.28
C LYS A 91 6.20 -3.77 -14.19
N GLU A 92 6.72 -4.98 -14.41
CA GLU A 92 6.09 -6.01 -15.25
C GLU A 92 4.80 -6.55 -14.62
N GLU A 93 4.75 -6.69 -13.29
CA GLU A 93 3.51 -7.05 -12.58
C GLU A 93 2.46 -5.94 -12.71
N LEU A 94 2.84 -4.68 -12.45
CA LEU A 94 1.94 -3.53 -12.56
C LEU A 94 1.39 -3.34 -13.97
N ASN A 95 2.24 -3.51 -14.99
CA ASN A 95 1.81 -3.43 -16.38
C ASN A 95 0.80 -4.53 -16.73
N ARG A 96 1.01 -5.76 -16.24
CA ARG A 96 0.10 -6.90 -16.45
C ARG A 96 -1.29 -6.68 -15.83
N ILE A 97 -1.39 -5.98 -14.70
CA ILE A 97 -2.68 -5.67 -14.04
C ILE A 97 -3.66 -4.97 -15.00
N ILE A 98 -3.17 -4.16 -15.94
CA ILE A 98 -4.02 -3.45 -16.90
C ILE A 98 -4.83 -4.44 -17.76
N TYR A 99 -4.18 -5.50 -18.21
CA TYR A 99 -4.70 -6.43 -19.21
C TYR A 99 -5.35 -7.68 -18.62
N HIS A 100 -4.97 -8.09 -17.42
CA HIS A 100 -5.45 -9.32 -16.78
C HIS A 100 -6.42 -9.07 -15.63
N ASP A 101 -7.26 -10.05 -15.32
CA ASP A 101 -8.05 -10.00 -14.09
C ASP A 101 -7.10 -10.00 -12.89
N TYR A 102 -7.26 -8.98 -12.06
CA TYR A 102 -6.45 -8.75 -10.88
C TYR A 102 -7.39 -8.35 -9.76
N GLU A 103 -7.32 -9.09 -8.66
CA GLU A 103 -7.97 -8.74 -7.41
C GLU A 103 -6.90 -8.18 -6.47
N ALA A 104 -7.10 -6.95 -6.00
CA ALA A 104 -6.21 -6.36 -5.02
C ALA A 104 -6.20 -7.24 -3.75
N PRO A 105 -5.01 -7.62 -3.26
CA PRO A 105 -4.90 -8.42 -2.04
C PRO A 105 -5.46 -7.61 -0.88
N ALA A 106 -6.07 -8.26 0.11
CA ALA A 106 -6.61 -7.62 1.30
C ALA A 106 -6.26 -8.47 2.51
N VAL A 107 -5.92 -7.81 3.61
CA VAL A 107 -5.68 -8.45 4.92
C VAL A 107 -6.34 -7.61 6.01
N SER A 108 -6.81 -8.27 7.05
CA SER A 108 -7.32 -7.62 8.26
C SER A 108 -6.20 -6.91 9.02
N ALA A 109 -6.60 -6.03 9.94
CA ALA A 109 -5.68 -5.37 10.86
C ALA A 109 -4.92 -6.39 11.72
N MET A 110 -5.59 -7.46 12.15
CA MET A 110 -5.00 -8.48 13.00
C MET A 110 -3.97 -9.32 12.23
N GLU A 111 -4.29 -9.77 11.02
CA GLU A 111 -3.33 -10.49 10.16
C GLU A 111 -2.08 -9.64 9.90
N PHE A 112 -2.26 -8.33 9.67
CA PHE A 112 -1.13 -7.40 9.54
C PHE A 112 -0.29 -7.30 10.81
N ILE A 113 -0.92 -7.14 11.97
CA ILE A 113 -0.23 -7.08 13.27
C ILE A 113 0.54 -8.38 13.54
N GLU A 114 -0.08 -9.52 13.29
CA GLU A 114 0.54 -10.83 13.48
C GLU A 114 1.78 -10.99 12.60
N GLU A 115 1.65 -10.66 11.31
CA GLU A 115 2.74 -10.79 10.35
C GLU A 115 3.92 -9.86 10.67
N ILE A 116 3.64 -8.63 11.12
CA ILE A 116 4.68 -7.61 11.30
C ILE A 116 5.30 -7.62 12.71
N LEU A 117 4.51 -7.87 13.75
CA LEU A 117 4.97 -7.76 15.14
C LEU A 117 5.20 -9.11 15.83
N LEU A 118 4.52 -10.17 15.39
CA LEU A 118 4.48 -11.44 16.12
C LEU A 118 5.10 -12.62 15.34
N LEU A 119 5.27 -12.49 14.03
CA LEU A 119 5.95 -13.49 13.21
C LEU A 119 7.40 -13.67 13.67
N GLY A 120 7.85 -14.93 13.77
CA GLY A 120 9.19 -15.27 14.22
C GLY A 120 9.40 -15.29 15.74
N LEU A 121 8.43 -14.81 16.54
CA LEU A 121 8.46 -14.92 18.00
C LEU A 121 8.02 -16.32 18.47
N SER A 122 8.70 -16.86 19.48
CA SER A 122 8.27 -18.06 20.19
C SER A 122 6.96 -17.83 20.96
N PRO A 123 6.22 -18.89 21.35
CA PRO A 123 4.97 -18.74 22.10
C PRO A 123 5.10 -17.93 23.40
N SER A 124 6.21 -18.10 24.14
CA SER A 124 6.46 -17.37 25.38
C SER A 124 6.74 -15.88 25.13
N GLU A 125 7.49 -15.55 24.07
CA GLU A 125 7.73 -14.17 23.66
C GLU A 125 6.45 -13.49 23.18
N ARG A 126 5.62 -14.19 22.39
CA ARG A 126 4.30 -13.70 21.97
C ARG A 126 3.43 -13.37 23.17
N LEU A 127 3.33 -14.28 24.14
CA LEU A 127 2.58 -14.03 25.38
C LEU A 127 3.11 -12.81 26.13
N LYS A 128 4.44 -12.65 26.23
CA LYS A 128 5.06 -11.49 26.88
C LYS A 128 4.75 -10.18 26.16
N VAL A 129 4.72 -10.18 24.83
CA VAL A 129 4.38 -9.00 24.02
C VAL A 129 2.90 -8.67 24.17
N ILE A 130 2.00 -9.63 23.95
CA ILE A 130 0.54 -9.42 23.95
C ILE A 130 0.02 -9.03 25.35
N SER A 131 0.60 -9.59 26.41
CA SER A 131 0.24 -9.25 27.79
C SER A 131 0.74 -7.87 28.25
N SER A 132 1.60 -7.21 27.46
CA SER A 132 2.07 -5.87 27.78
C SER A 132 0.94 -4.85 27.68
N THR A 133 0.80 -4.00 28.68
CA THR A 133 -0.12 -2.86 28.67
C THR A 133 0.16 -1.87 27.53
N LYS A 134 1.36 -1.93 26.93
CA LYS A 134 1.78 -1.08 25.81
C LYS A 134 1.44 -1.67 24.44
N PHE A 135 1.11 -2.96 24.35
CA PHE A 135 0.97 -3.68 23.08
C PHE A 135 -0.07 -3.05 22.16
N ARG A 136 -1.24 -2.72 22.71
CA ARG A 136 -2.30 -2.03 21.97
C ARG A 136 -1.82 -0.70 21.39
N GLY A 137 -1.11 0.10 22.20
CA GLY A 137 -0.56 1.38 21.75
C GLY A 137 0.43 1.21 20.60
N GLN A 138 1.25 0.15 20.63
CA GLN A 138 2.18 -0.20 19.56
C GLN A 138 1.45 -0.62 18.28
N CYS A 139 0.41 -1.46 18.39
CA CYS A 139 -0.42 -1.85 17.24
C CYS A 139 -1.07 -0.64 16.56
N PHE A 140 -1.62 0.28 17.35
CA PHE A 140 -2.23 1.50 16.83
C PHE A 140 -1.20 2.45 16.23
N THR A 141 0.02 2.54 16.78
CA THR A 141 1.11 3.28 16.14
C THR A 141 1.44 2.67 14.78
N LEU A 142 1.66 1.35 14.73
CA LEU A 142 1.99 0.63 13.51
C LEU A 142 0.93 0.87 12.42
N LEU A 143 -0.35 0.64 12.73
CA LEU A 143 -1.44 0.85 11.77
C LEU A 143 -1.56 2.32 11.33
N SER A 144 -1.45 3.26 12.27
CA SER A 144 -1.57 4.70 12.01
C SER A 144 -0.47 5.19 11.07
N GLU A 145 0.76 4.76 11.29
CA GLU A 145 1.91 5.12 10.47
C GLU A 145 1.84 4.43 9.10
N THR A 146 1.57 3.12 9.05
CA THR A 146 1.45 2.38 7.78
C THR A 146 0.35 2.96 6.89
N LEU A 147 -0.82 3.27 7.45
CA LEU A 147 -1.97 3.79 6.69
C LEU A 147 -1.91 5.31 6.49
N ASN A 148 -0.95 5.99 7.13
CA ASN A 148 -0.82 7.45 7.16
C ASN A 148 -2.14 8.16 7.53
N ILE A 149 -2.69 7.76 8.68
CA ILE A 149 -3.91 8.33 9.28
C ILE A 149 -3.70 8.53 10.77
N SER A 150 -4.55 9.34 11.40
CA SER A 150 -4.50 9.50 12.85
C SER A 150 -4.99 8.25 13.59
N LYS A 151 -4.43 8.00 14.78
CA LYS A 151 -4.93 6.97 15.70
C LYS A 151 -6.40 7.17 16.06
N ARG A 152 -6.88 8.42 16.10
CA ARG A 152 -8.30 8.74 16.33
C ARG A 152 -9.19 8.02 15.31
N ARG A 153 -8.80 8.05 14.04
CA ARG A 153 -9.55 7.38 12.97
C ARG A 153 -9.60 5.86 13.15
N LEU A 154 -8.54 5.25 13.69
CA LEU A 154 -8.55 3.82 14.03
C LEU A 154 -9.60 3.50 15.12
N TYR A 155 -9.75 4.36 16.12
CA TYR A 155 -10.75 4.17 17.17
C TYR A 155 -12.19 4.27 16.65
N GLU A 156 -12.42 4.95 15.54
CA GLU A 156 -13.72 5.02 14.88
C GLU A 156 -14.10 3.70 14.19
N TRP A 157 -13.14 2.80 13.94
CA TRP A 157 -13.36 1.51 13.27
C TRP A 157 -13.46 0.32 14.23
N GLY A 158 -13.22 0.54 15.51
CA GLY A 158 -13.28 -0.51 16.50
C GLY A 158 -12.55 -0.17 17.80
N ARG A 159 -13.06 -0.72 18.90
CA ARG A 159 -12.41 -0.66 20.21
C ARG A 159 -11.47 -1.82 20.46
N ASP A 160 -11.41 -2.84 19.63
CA ASP A 160 -10.44 -3.93 19.72
C ASP A 160 -9.38 -3.79 18.62
N MET A 161 -8.48 -4.78 18.50
CA MET A 161 -7.47 -4.80 17.43
C MET A 161 -8.00 -5.42 16.13
N GLU A 162 -9.23 -5.96 16.14
CA GLU A 162 -9.83 -6.53 14.93
C GLU A 162 -10.28 -5.42 13.97
N LEU A 163 -10.61 -4.23 14.50
CA LEU A 163 -11.02 -3.05 13.72
C LEU A 163 -12.07 -3.43 12.67
N ARG A 164 -13.14 -4.10 13.12
CA ARG A 164 -14.16 -4.73 12.27
C ARG A 164 -14.79 -3.79 11.24
N ASP A 165 -14.87 -2.50 11.56
CA ASP A 165 -15.46 -1.48 10.68
C ASP A 165 -14.42 -0.81 9.77
N MET A 166 -13.18 -1.33 9.70
CA MET A 166 -12.14 -0.81 8.82
C MET A 166 -12.56 -0.93 7.35
N PRO A 167 -12.59 0.18 6.59
CA PRO A 167 -12.92 0.12 5.18
C PRO A 167 -11.95 -0.76 4.37
N ARG A 168 -12.49 -1.53 3.41
CA ARG A 168 -11.72 -2.49 2.60
C ARG A 168 -10.52 -1.87 1.85
N HIS A 169 -10.59 -0.60 1.45
CA HIS A 169 -9.44 0.06 0.80
C HIS A 169 -8.21 0.17 1.69
N TYR A 170 -8.37 0.27 3.02
CA TYR A 170 -7.24 0.23 3.94
C TYR A 170 -6.65 -1.18 4.10
N GLN A 171 -7.47 -2.22 3.98
CA GLN A 171 -7.00 -3.62 3.98
C GLN A 171 -6.10 -3.91 2.77
N HIS A 172 -6.39 -3.29 1.62
CA HIS A 172 -5.50 -3.36 0.45
C HIS A 172 -4.14 -2.71 0.73
N THR A 173 -4.12 -1.55 1.37
CA THR A 173 -2.87 -0.91 1.80
C THR A 173 -2.05 -1.81 2.73
N LEU A 174 -2.68 -2.44 3.72
CA LEU A 174 -2.00 -3.35 4.66
C LEU A 174 -1.39 -4.56 3.93
N ALA A 175 -2.10 -5.12 2.94
CA ALA A 175 -1.62 -6.26 2.19
C ALA A 175 -0.36 -5.91 1.36
N TYR A 176 -0.36 -4.78 0.67
CA TYR A 176 0.83 -4.30 -0.03
C TYR A 176 1.97 -3.97 0.95
N ALA A 177 1.65 -3.41 2.11
CA ALA A 177 2.66 -3.15 3.15
C ALA A 177 3.37 -4.45 3.59
N ILE A 178 2.63 -5.53 3.84
CA ILE A 178 3.22 -6.86 4.12
C ILE A 178 4.18 -7.28 3.00
N ALA A 179 3.77 -7.15 1.74
CA ALA A 179 4.61 -7.53 0.60
C ALA A 179 5.92 -6.72 0.57
N VAL A 180 5.85 -5.41 0.83
CA VAL A 180 7.04 -4.55 0.97
C VAL A 180 7.95 -5.03 2.10
N TYR A 181 7.40 -5.32 3.27
CA TYR A 181 8.18 -5.81 4.42
C TYR A 181 8.87 -7.14 4.12
N LYS A 182 8.17 -8.10 3.51
CA LYS A 182 8.74 -9.39 3.11
C LYS A 182 9.89 -9.24 2.13
N LYS A 183 9.71 -8.41 1.10
CA LYS A 183 10.74 -8.13 0.09
C LYS A 183 12.00 -7.56 0.72
N ARG A 184 11.87 -6.64 1.68
CA ARG A 184 13.01 -6.07 2.42
C ARG A 184 13.74 -7.11 3.28
N GLN A 185 13.01 -7.93 4.03
CA GLN A 185 13.63 -8.98 4.85
C GLN A 185 14.44 -9.95 4.00
N GLN A 186 13.95 -10.32 2.82
CA GLN A 186 14.67 -11.17 1.89
C GLN A 186 15.95 -10.50 1.35
N THR A 187 15.89 -9.20 1.02
CA THR A 187 17.08 -8.45 0.57
C THR A 187 18.13 -8.34 1.67
N SER A 188 17.72 -8.02 2.90
CA SER A 188 18.64 -7.93 4.04
C SER A 188 19.28 -9.29 4.36
N ALA A 189 18.50 -10.37 4.34
CA ALA A 189 19.03 -11.72 4.57
C ALA A 189 20.06 -12.14 3.50
N LYS A 190 19.85 -11.76 2.23
CA LYS A 190 20.82 -12.01 1.16
C LYS A 190 22.11 -11.21 1.34
N GLN A 191 22.02 -9.96 1.79
CA GLN A 191 23.20 -9.12 2.04
C GLN A 191 24.01 -9.56 3.26
N SER A 192 23.38 -10.16 4.28
CA SER A 192 24.09 -10.69 5.45
C SER A 192 24.72 -12.08 5.22
N ALA A 193 24.40 -12.74 4.10
CA ALA A 193 24.91 -14.06 3.73
C ALA A 193 25.98 -14.01 2.62
N ALA A 194 26.28 -12.82 2.08
CA ALA A 194 27.31 -12.56 1.07
C ALA A 194 28.53 -11.87 1.72
#